data_AF-A8UBX9-F1
#
_entry.id   AF-A8UBX9-F1
#
_cell.length_a   1.000
_cell.length_b   1.000
_cell.length_c   1.000
_cell.angle_alpha   90.00
_cell.angle_beta   90.00
_cell.angle_gamma   90.00
#
_symmetry.space_group_name_H-M   'P 1'
#
loop_
_entity.id
_entity.type
_entity.pdbx_description
1 polymer ?
#
loop_
_entity_poly.entity_id
_entity_poly.type
_entity_poly.pdbx_seq_one_letter_code
_entity_poly.pdbx_strand_id
1 'polypeptide(L)'
;GVILAVYLLSIVEKSMRKVVPDSIDIIVTPTISLLAIGLVTIFLIMPIAGAISSSLVGAITWVLNVGGAFAGFVLGALFLPMVMFGLHQVLTPIHIEMISTQGMTLLLPILAMAGAGQVGASIALWIKCRKNKQLTNMIKGSLPVGILGIGEPLIYAVTLPLGRPFITACIGGGIGGAVIGLFGGIGATAIGPSGVALIPLIANGKWWGYVVGLLAAYAGGFLATYFFGVPKSAMEPTELVSYDADEFDAETIVD
;
A
#
# COMPACT_ATOMS: atom_id res chain seq x y z
N GLY A 1 -7.37 6.17 -18.26
CA GLY A 1 -8.42 7.20 -18.47
C GLY A 1 -7.84 8.59 -18.43
N VAL A 2 -7.62 9.13 -17.22
CA VAL A 2 -7.21 10.55 -17.02
C VAL A 2 -5.95 10.94 -17.78
N ILE A 3 -4.88 10.15 -17.72
CA ILE A 3 -3.62 10.44 -18.44
C ILE A 3 -3.86 10.58 -19.95
N LEU A 4 -4.63 9.66 -20.54
CA LEU A 4 -4.98 9.70 -21.96
C LEU A 4 -5.84 10.92 -22.29
N ALA A 5 -6.82 11.24 -21.45
CA ALA A 5 -7.67 12.42 -21.63
C ALA A 5 -6.85 13.72 -21.58
N VAL A 6 -5.96 13.86 -20.60
CA VAL A 6 -5.07 15.04 -20.48
C VAL A 6 -4.09 15.12 -21.65
N TYR A 7 -3.57 13.99 -22.12
CA TYR A 7 -2.74 13.96 -23.32
C TYR A 7 -3.49 14.47 -24.56
N LEU A 8 -4.70 13.98 -24.81
CA LEU A 8 -5.55 14.46 -25.91
C LEU A 8 -5.93 15.94 -25.75
N LEU A 9 -6.26 16.36 -24.54
CA LEU A 9 -6.51 17.76 -24.20
C LEU A 9 -5.33 18.65 -24.57
N SER A 10 -4.11 18.23 -24.22
CA SER A 10 -2.91 18.99 -24.56
C SER A 10 -2.69 19.16 -26.07
N ILE A 11 -3.10 18.18 -26.88
CA ILE A 11 -3.00 18.24 -28.35
C ILE A 11 -4.06 19.17 -28.93
N VAL A 12 -5.31 19.03 -28.48
CA VAL A 12 -6.42 19.86 -28.95
C VAL A 12 -6.20 21.31 -28.56
N GLU A 13 -5.80 21.58 -27.32
CA GLU A 13 -5.53 22.92 -26.83
C GLU A 13 -4.41 23.61 -27.63
N LYS A 14 -3.28 22.92 -27.84
CA LYS A 14 -2.18 23.44 -28.68
C LYS A 14 -2.60 23.73 -30.11
N SER A 15 -3.51 22.92 -30.66
CA SER A 15 -4.02 23.14 -32.02
C SER A 15 -4.96 24.34 -32.07
N MET A 16 -5.82 24.51 -31.05
CA MET A 16 -6.74 25.64 -30.95
C MET A 16 -6.03 26.98 -30.79
N ARG A 17 -4.94 27.05 -30.00
CA ARG A 17 -4.13 28.28 -29.84
C ARG A 17 -3.54 28.81 -31.15
N LYS A 18 -3.43 27.98 -32.20
CA LYS A 18 -2.95 28.41 -33.52
C LYS A 18 -4.04 29.08 -34.38
N VAL A 19 -5.30 28.88 -34.02
CA VAL A 19 -6.46 29.29 -34.82
C VAL A 19 -7.24 30.42 -34.13
N VAL A 20 -7.27 30.42 -32.80
CA VAL A 20 -8.02 31.41 -32.00
C VAL A 20 -7.22 32.71 -31.87
N PRO A 21 -7.84 33.89 -32.09
CA PRO A 21 -7.19 35.18 -31.88
C PRO A 21 -6.79 35.43 -30.43
N ASP A 22 -5.62 36.07 -30.23
CA ASP A 22 -5.03 36.33 -28.90
C ASP A 22 -5.97 37.03 -27.91
N SER A 23 -6.86 37.91 -28.41
CA SER A 23 -7.80 38.67 -27.57
C SER A 23 -8.83 37.81 -26.83
N ILE A 24 -9.14 36.61 -27.35
CA ILE A 24 -10.14 35.70 -26.77
C ILE A 24 -9.56 34.32 -26.41
N ASP A 25 -8.31 34.03 -26.77
CA ASP A 25 -7.64 32.74 -26.57
C ASP A 25 -7.67 32.27 -25.11
N ILE A 26 -7.48 33.18 -24.16
CA ILE A 26 -7.46 32.88 -22.72
C ILE A 26 -8.78 32.29 -22.19
N ILE A 27 -9.91 32.52 -22.88
CA ILE A 27 -11.22 31.99 -22.50
C ILE A 27 -11.65 30.86 -23.44
N VAL A 28 -11.61 31.11 -24.75
CA VAL A 28 -12.22 30.22 -25.75
C VAL A 28 -11.46 28.91 -25.86
N THR A 29 -10.14 28.96 -25.97
CA THR A 29 -9.31 27.78 -26.18
C THR A 29 -9.43 26.75 -25.06
N PRO A 30 -9.24 27.09 -23.77
CA PRO A 30 -9.39 26.11 -22.70
C PRO A 30 -10.85 25.62 -22.58
N THR A 31 -11.85 26.47 -22.80
CA THR A 31 -13.27 26.08 -22.72
C THR A 31 -13.63 25.04 -23.77
N ILE A 32 -13.35 25.31 -25.04
CA ILE A 32 -13.70 24.41 -26.14
C ILE A 32 -12.87 23.12 -26.08
N SER A 33 -11.58 23.22 -25.75
CA SER A 33 -10.71 22.04 -25.62
C SER A 33 -11.19 21.12 -24.51
N LEU A 34 -11.53 21.69 -23.34
CA LEU A 34 -12.05 20.92 -22.20
C LEU A 34 -13.42 20.33 -22.51
N LEU A 35 -14.32 21.07 -23.15
CA LEU A 35 -15.66 20.58 -23.50
C LEU A 35 -15.56 19.43 -24.52
N ALA A 36 -14.77 19.60 -25.58
CA ALA A 36 -14.58 18.57 -26.61
C ALA A 36 -13.97 17.29 -26.00
N ILE A 37 -12.87 17.41 -25.26
CA ILE A 37 -12.22 16.25 -24.65
C ILE A 37 -13.02 15.68 -23.48
N GLY A 38 -13.79 16.50 -22.76
CA GLY A 38 -14.73 16.06 -21.75
C GLY A 38 -15.79 15.14 -22.35
N LEU A 39 -16.41 15.53 -23.47
CA LEU A 39 -17.37 14.69 -24.21
C LEU A 39 -16.73 13.40 -24.72
N VAL A 40 -15.55 13.48 -25.35
CA VAL A 40 -14.79 12.28 -25.77
C VAL A 40 -14.48 11.37 -24.58
N THR A 41 -14.15 11.96 -23.43
CA THR A 41 -13.84 11.20 -22.23
C THR A 41 -15.06 10.45 -21.72
N ILE A 42 -16.21 11.10 -21.63
CA ILE A 42 -17.45 10.50 -21.11
C ILE A 42 -18.00 9.45 -22.08
N PHE A 43 -18.05 9.73 -23.38
CA PHE A 43 -18.71 8.85 -24.34
C PHE A 43 -17.80 7.78 -24.96
N LEU A 44 -16.47 7.96 -24.93
CA LEU A 44 -15.53 7.01 -25.53
C LEU A 44 -14.54 6.45 -24.51
N ILE A 45 -13.78 7.30 -23.82
CA ILE A 45 -12.68 6.83 -22.96
C ILE A 45 -13.20 6.08 -21.73
N MET A 46 -14.23 6.61 -21.05
CA MET A 46 -14.80 6.01 -19.85
C MET A 46 -15.45 4.65 -20.11
N PRO A 47 -16.29 4.46 -21.15
CA PRO A 47 -16.85 3.14 -21.47
C PRO A 47 -15.78 2.10 -21.78
N ILE A 48 -14.76 2.46 -22.58
CA ILE A 48 -13.64 1.56 -22.90
C ILE A 48 -12.85 1.23 -21.63
N ALA A 49 -12.51 2.24 -20.84
CA ALA A 49 -11.77 2.05 -19.59
C ALA A 49 -12.56 1.21 -18.58
N GLY A 50 -13.88 1.42 -18.49
CA GLY A 50 -14.80 0.62 -17.68
C GLY A 50 -14.80 -0.84 -18.12
N ALA A 51 -14.99 -1.12 -19.41
CA ALA A 51 -14.96 -2.48 -19.94
C ALA A 51 -13.63 -3.21 -19.64
N ILE A 52 -12.49 -2.51 -19.80
CA ILE A 52 -11.17 -3.05 -19.43
C ILE A 52 -11.08 -3.31 -17.92
N SER A 53 -11.55 -2.36 -17.10
CA SER A 53 -11.52 -2.44 -15.63
C SER A 53 -12.37 -3.60 -15.12
N SER A 54 -13.62 -3.72 -15.58
CA SER A 54 -14.51 -4.81 -15.19
C SER A 54 -13.98 -6.17 -15.65
N SER A 55 -13.34 -6.25 -16.84
CA SER A 55 -12.69 -7.47 -17.31
C SER A 55 -11.50 -7.87 -16.42
N LEU A 56 -10.68 -6.91 -16.00
CA LEU A 56 -9.58 -7.14 -15.07
C LEU A 56 -10.09 -7.59 -13.70
N VAL A 57 -11.15 -6.96 -13.18
CA VAL A 57 -11.82 -7.37 -11.95
C VAL A 57 -12.33 -8.81 -12.06
N GLY A 58 -12.93 -9.19 -13.20
CA GLY A 58 -13.34 -10.56 -13.49
C GLY A 58 -12.17 -11.54 -13.44
N ALA A 59 -11.04 -11.19 -14.07
CA ALA A 59 -9.82 -12.01 -14.06
C ALA A 59 -9.24 -12.16 -12.64
N ILE A 60 -9.14 -11.09 -11.87
CA ILE A 60 -8.68 -11.13 -10.47
C ILE A 60 -9.60 -12.03 -9.64
N THR A 61 -10.91 -11.85 -9.78
CA THR A 61 -11.91 -12.64 -9.05
C THR A 61 -11.81 -14.12 -9.41
N TRP A 62 -11.60 -14.44 -10.69
CA TRP A 62 -11.39 -15.81 -11.15
C TRP A 62 -10.12 -16.44 -10.55
N VAL A 63 -8.99 -15.72 -10.57
CA VAL A 63 -7.74 -16.18 -9.93
C VAL A 63 -7.93 -16.42 -8.44
N LEU A 64 -8.64 -15.54 -7.74
CA LEU A 64 -8.93 -15.72 -6.31
C LEU A 64 -9.82 -16.92 -6.04
N ASN A 65 -10.85 -17.14 -6.86
CA ASN A 65 -11.77 -18.27 -6.69
C ASN A 65 -11.13 -19.62 -6.99
N VAL A 66 -10.28 -19.70 -8.03
CA VAL A 66 -9.60 -20.95 -8.42
C VAL A 66 -8.36 -21.20 -7.55
N GLY A 67 -7.58 -20.15 -7.29
CA GLY A 67 -6.32 -20.25 -6.57
C GLY A 67 -6.45 -20.24 -5.05
N GLY A 68 -7.57 -19.74 -4.50
CA GLY A 68 -7.88 -19.74 -3.07
C GLY A 68 -6.70 -19.31 -2.19
N ALA A 69 -6.29 -20.20 -1.29
CA ALA A 69 -5.17 -19.97 -0.39
C ALA A 69 -3.84 -19.69 -1.10
N PHE A 70 -3.57 -20.34 -2.23
CA PHE A 70 -2.32 -20.13 -2.97
C PHE A 70 -2.26 -18.74 -3.61
N ALA A 71 -3.35 -18.32 -4.25
CA ALA A 71 -3.45 -16.97 -4.79
C ALA A 71 -3.32 -15.92 -3.67
N GLY A 72 -4.00 -16.15 -2.55
CA GLY A 72 -3.88 -15.32 -1.35
C GLY A 72 -2.44 -15.21 -0.84
N PHE A 73 -1.70 -16.32 -0.81
CA PHE A 73 -0.30 -16.34 -0.40
C PHE A 73 0.58 -15.48 -1.31
N VAL A 74 0.49 -15.69 -2.62
CA VAL A 74 1.31 -14.97 -3.61
C VAL A 74 1.02 -13.47 -3.55
N LEU A 75 -0.26 -13.09 -3.50
CA LEU A 75 -0.67 -11.70 -3.42
C LEU A 75 -0.19 -11.04 -2.11
N GLY A 76 -0.40 -11.68 -0.96
CA GLY A 76 0.07 -11.17 0.33
C GLY A 76 1.59 -11.05 0.41
N ALA A 77 2.34 -11.98 -0.18
CA ALA A 77 3.80 -11.97 -0.16
C ALA A 77 4.41 -10.92 -1.12
N LEU A 78 3.79 -10.71 -2.29
CA LEU A 78 4.30 -9.77 -3.29
C LEU A 78 3.81 -8.34 -3.10
N PHE A 79 2.83 -8.11 -2.24
CA PHE A 79 2.33 -6.75 -2.02
C PHE A 79 3.36 -5.85 -1.33
N LEU A 80 4.17 -6.37 -0.41
CA LEU A 80 5.16 -5.52 0.27
C LEU A 80 6.26 -4.98 -0.67
N PRO A 81 6.85 -5.79 -1.57
CA PRO A 81 7.68 -5.27 -2.67
C PRO A 81 6.95 -4.24 -3.54
N MET A 82 5.67 -4.46 -3.85
CA MET A 82 4.87 -3.49 -4.62
C MET A 82 4.71 -2.15 -3.88
N VAL A 83 4.51 -2.18 -2.55
CA VAL A 83 4.45 -0.99 -1.70
C VAL A 83 5.77 -0.22 -1.72
N MET A 84 6.89 -0.94 -1.62
CA MET A 84 8.23 -0.34 -1.69
C MET A 84 8.46 0.49 -2.97
N PHE A 85 7.91 0.06 -4.11
CA PHE A 85 7.98 0.79 -5.38
C PHE A 85 6.86 1.83 -5.58
N GLY A 86 5.95 2.01 -4.62
CA GLY A 86 4.79 2.90 -4.74
C GLY A 86 3.71 2.41 -5.73
N LEU A 87 3.89 1.24 -6.34
CA LEU A 87 3.00 0.70 -7.39
C LEU A 87 1.62 0.31 -6.84
N HIS A 88 1.49 0.14 -5.52
CA HIS A 88 0.23 -0.20 -4.86
C HIS A 88 -0.87 0.86 -5.10
N GLN A 89 -0.50 2.13 -5.35
CA GLN A 89 -1.46 3.20 -5.66
C GLN A 89 -2.23 2.96 -6.97
N VAL A 90 -1.67 2.14 -7.88
CA VAL A 90 -2.33 1.73 -9.12
C VAL A 90 -3.53 0.82 -8.84
N LEU A 91 -3.63 0.22 -7.65
CA LEU A 91 -4.76 -0.64 -7.28
C LEU A 91 -6.00 0.14 -6.83
N THR A 92 -5.88 1.44 -6.51
CA THR A 92 -7.01 2.26 -6.05
C THR A 92 -8.19 2.23 -7.02
N PRO A 93 -8.02 2.47 -8.33
CA PRO A 93 -9.13 2.34 -9.30
C PRO A 93 -9.71 0.93 -9.39
N ILE A 94 -8.88 -0.11 -9.21
CA ILE A 94 -9.33 -1.51 -9.23
C ILE A 94 -10.22 -1.78 -8.02
N HIS A 95 -9.85 -1.29 -6.83
CA HIS A 95 -10.69 -1.41 -5.65
C HIS A 95 -12.02 -0.65 -5.79
N ILE A 96 -12.00 0.56 -6.35
CA ILE A 96 -13.22 1.33 -6.65
C ILE A 96 -14.13 0.53 -7.60
N GLU A 97 -13.57 -0.05 -8.66
CA GLU A 97 -14.33 -0.87 -9.61
C GLU A 97 -14.92 -2.11 -8.93
N MET A 98 -14.14 -2.83 -8.12
CA MET A 98 -14.64 -3.99 -7.37
C MET A 98 -15.77 -3.61 -6.42
N ILE A 99 -15.64 -2.51 -5.68
CA ILE A 99 -16.69 -2.02 -4.78
C ILE A 99 -17.94 -1.64 -5.58
N SER A 100 -17.78 -0.94 -6.70
CA SER A 100 -18.89 -0.52 -7.56
C SER A 100 -19.66 -1.71 -8.15
N THR A 101 -18.94 -2.73 -8.64
CA THR A 101 -19.53 -3.86 -9.37
C THR A 101 -19.93 -5.04 -8.47
N GLN A 102 -19.25 -5.23 -7.34
CA GLN A 102 -19.43 -6.38 -6.44
C GLN A 102 -19.86 -5.98 -5.02
N GLY A 103 -19.96 -4.69 -4.71
CA GLY A 103 -20.28 -4.17 -3.37
C GLY A 103 -19.12 -4.22 -2.37
N MET A 104 -18.02 -4.91 -2.71
CA MET A 104 -16.82 -5.03 -1.87
C MET A 104 -15.59 -5.38 -2.71
N THR A 105 -14.41 -5.04 -2.20
CA THR A 105 -13.13 -5.48 -2.76
C THR A 105 -12.60 -6.68 -1.98
N LEU A 106 -12.56 -7.85 -2.63
CA LEU A 106 -11.94 -9.07 -2.08
C LEU A 106 -10.40 -8.99 -2.05
N LEU A 107 -9.84 -8.10 -2.85
CA LEU A 107 -8.40 -7.97 -3.00
C LEU A 107 -7.76 -7.23 -1.81
N LEU A 108 -8.41 -6.18 -1.30
CA LEU A 108 -7.83 -5.32 -0.25
C LEU A 108 -7.52 -6.09 1.05
N PRO A 109 -8.41 -6.95 1.59
CA PRO A 109 -8.10 -7.72 2.80
C PRO A 109 -6.92 -8.69 2.64
N ILE A 110 -6.72 -9.28 1.46
CA ILE A 110 -5.57 -10.15 1.17
C ILE A 110 -4.28 -9.34 1.18
N LEU A 111 -4.26 -8.21 0.46
CA LEU A 111 -3.07 -7.36 0.35
C LEU A 111 -2.70 -6.70 1.69
N ALA A 112 -3.69 -6.37 2.52
CA ALA A 112 -3.48 -5.83 3.86
C ALA A 112 -2.63 -6.75 4.76
N MET A 113 -2.56 -8.05 4.46
CA MET A 113 -1.75 -9.00 5.22
C MET A 113 -0.25 -8.72 5.12
N ALA A 114 0.22 -8.07 4.06
CA ALA A 114 1.63 -7.70 3.93
C ALA A 114 2.10 -6.74 5.05
N GLY A 115 1.29 -5.72 5.36
CA GLY A 115 1.55 -4.83 6.49
C GLY A 115 1.48 -5.57 7.83
N ALA A 116 0.64 -6.61 7.91
CA ALA A 116 0.59 -7.45 9.10
C ALA A 116 1.84 -8.33 9.27
N GLY A 117 2.37 -8.87 8.18
CA GLY A 117 3.67 -9.57 8.19
C GLY A 117 4.81 -8.67 8.69
N GLN A 118 4.79 -7.37 8.33
CA GLN A 118 5.74 -6.37 8.84
C GLN A 118 5.62 -6.19 10.36
N VAL A 119 4.40 -6.04 10.89
CA VAL A 119 4.17 -5.95 12.34
C VAL A 119 4.77 -7.15 13.07
N GLY A 120 4.50 -8.37 12.58
CA GLY A 120 5.07 -9.59 13.13
C GLY A 120 6.61 -9.59 13.11
N ALA A 121 7.20 -9.27 11.96
CA ALA A 121 8.66 -9.20 11.79
C ALA A 121 9.30 -8.17 12.73
N SER A 122 8.69 -7.00 12.89
CA SER A 122 9.18 -5.94 13.77
C SER A 122 9.08 -6.31 15.24
N ILE A 123 8.05 -7.06 15.66
CA ILE A 123 7.97 -7.61 17.02
C ILE A 123 9.11 -8.63 17.27
N ALA A 124 9.41 -9.49 16.28
CA ALA A 124 10.52 -10.43 16.38
C ALA A 124 11.87 -9.73 16.52
N LEU A 125 12.11 -8.69 15.72
CA LEU A 125 13.30 -7.85 15.82
C LEU A 125 13.37 -7.14 17.18
N TRP A 126 12.26 -6.60 17.67
CA TRP A 126 12.22 -5.92 18.96
C TRP A 126 12.64 -6.84 20.12
N ILE A 127 12.25 -8.12 20.06
CA ILE A 127 12.63 -9.11 21.07
C ILE A 127 14.09 -9.55 20.90
N LYS A 128 14.56 -9.80 19.67
CA LYS A 128 15.88 -10.39 19.43
C LYS A 128 17.03 -9.36 19.43
N CYS A 129 16.72 -8.09 19.14
CA CYS A 129 17.70 -7.01 18.99
C CYS A 129 17.65 -5.98 20.13
N ARG A 130 17.21 -6.36 21.34
CA ARG A 130 17.04 -5.45 22.50
C ARG A 130 18.30 -4.66 22.91
N LYS A 131 19.48 -5.14 22.52
CA LYS A 131 20.76 -4.48 22.79
C LYS A 131 21.05 -3.34 21.81
N ASN A 132 20.44 -3.35 20.63
CA ASN A 132 20.53 -2.28 19.66
C ASN A 132 19.49 -1.21 19.99
N LYS A 133 19.89 -0.14 20.69
CA LYS A 133 18.96 0.90 21.15
C LYS A 133 18.38 1.71 20.00
N GLN A 134 19.17 1.96 18.95
CA GLN A 134 18.73 2.68 17.76
C GLN A 134 17.57 1.95 17.06
N LEU A 135 17.79 0.67 16.70
CA LEU A 135 16.76 -0.17 16.07
C LEU A 135 15.54 -0.33 16.96
N THR A 136 15.74 -0.53 18.27
CA THR A 136 14.64 -0.64 19.23
C THR A 136 13.78 0.63 19.27
N ASN A 137 14.39 1.81 19.22
CA ASN A 137 13.66 3.08 19.19
C ASN A 137 12.90 3.29 17.88
N MET A 138 13.51 2.96 16.73
CA MET A 138 12.84 2.99 15.42
C MET A 138 11.60 2.09 15.41
N ILE A 139 11.71 0.88 15.96
CA ILE A 139 10.57 -0.05 16.07
C ILE A 139 9.49 0.53 16.98
N LYS A 140 9.84 1.07 18.15
CA LYS A 140 8.86 1.67 19.07
C LYS A 140 8.08 2.84 18.45
N GLY A 141 8.75 3.67 17.65
CA GLY A 141 8.10 4.78 16.95
C GLY A 141 7.21 4.33 15.78
N SER A 142 7.60 3.26 15.09
CA SER A 142 6.94 2.82 13.85
C SER A 142 5.83 1.78 14.06
N LEU A 143 5.95 0.94 15.08
CA LEU A 143 5.07 -0.22 15.31
C LEU A 143 3.60 0.15 15.55
N PRO A 144 3.26 1.16 16.38
CA PRO A 144 1.85 1.53 16.60
C PRO A 144 1.15 1.97 15.31
N VAL A 145 1.84 2.75 14.49
CA VAL A 145 1.34 3.26 13.20
C VAL A 145 1.23 2.11 12.18
N GLY A 146 2.16 1.16 12.21
CA GLY A 146 2.09 -0.08 11.43
C GLY A 146 0.90 -0.97 11.78
N ILE A 147 0.56 -1.10 13.07
CA ILE A 147 -0.63 -1.85 13.53
C ILE A 147 -1.92 -1.21 13.00
N LEU A 148 -1.95 0.12 12.94
CA LEU A 148 -3.06 0.90 12.37
C LEU A 148 -3.09 0.90 10.83
N GLY A 149 -2.15 0.19 10.18
CA GLY A 149 -2.21 -0.07 8.75
C GLY A 149 -1.38 0.87 7.87
N ILE A 150 -0.55 1.72 8.47
CA ILE A 150 0.42 2.55 7.76
C ILE A 150 1.79 1.88 7.87
N GLY A 151 2.18 1.14 6.82
CA GLY A 151 3.32 0.22 6.85
C GLY A 151 4.66 0.87 6.50
N GLU A 152 4.65 2.04 5.87
CA GLU A 152 5.84 2.73 5.35
C GLU A 152 6.91 2.97 6.44
N PRO A 153 6.57 3.43 7.66
CA PRO A 153 7.55 3.55 8.74
C PRO A 153 8.25 2.22 9.05
N LEU A 154 7.53 1.09 9.07
CA LEU A 154 8.13 -0.22 9.35
C LEU A 154 8.97 -0.74 8.18
N ILE A 155 8.54 -0.51 6.94
CA ILE A 155 9.32 -0.89 5.75
C ILE A 155 10.65 -0.16 5.77
N TYR A 156 10.61 1.16 5.78
CA TYR A 156 11.80 1.98 5.53
C TYR A 156 12.70 2.17 6.75
N ALA A 157 12.15 2.21 7.97
CA ALA A 157 12.96 2.39 9.18
C ALA A 157 13.41 1.08 9.83
N VAL A 158 12.76 -0.05 9.54
CA VAL A 158 13.02 -1.31 10.26
C VAL A 158 13.44 -2.44 9.34
N THR A 159 12.58 -2.89 8.43
CA THR A 159 12.79 -4.19 7.79
C THR A 159 13.62 -4.13 6.51
N LEU A 160 13.42 -3.10 5.67
CA LEU A 160 14.12 -2.96 4.40
C LEU A 160 15.62 -2.71 4.58
N PRO A 161 16.10 -1.82 5.49
CA PRO A 161 17.53 -1.62 5.70
C PRO A 161 18.27 -2.89 6.15
N LEU A 162 17.55 -3.80 6.83
CA LEU A 162 18.08 -5.07 7.31
C LEU A 162 18.01 -6.19 6.25
N GLY A 163 17.30 -5.98 5.15
CA GLY A 163 17.16 -6.89 4.01
C GLY A 163 16.39 -8.19 4.32
N ARG A 164 16.96 -9.07 5.14
CA ARG A 164 16.36 -10.38 5.48
C ARG A 164 15.01 -10.25 6.19
N PRO A 165 14.82 -9.35 7.19
CA PRO A 165 13.53 -9.18 7.83
C PRO A 165 12.42 -8.80 6.86
N PHE A 166 12.72 -7.98 5.85
CA PHE A 166 11.76 -7.59 4.80
C PHE A 166 11.22 -8.83 4.06
N ILE A 167 12.10 -9.74 3.62
CA ILE A 167 11.69 -10.97 2.94
C ILE A 167 10.86 -11.88 3.86
N THR A 168 11.25 -12.04 5.12
CA THR A 168 10.47 -12.84 6.07
C THR A 168 9.12 -12.21 6.43
N ALA A 169 9.01 -10.89 6.41
CA ALA A 169 7.75 -10.19 6.55
C ALA A 169 6.82 -10.43 5.34
N CYS A 170 7.38 -10.47 4.12
CA CYS A 170 6.63 -10.89 2.93
C CYS A 170 6.06 -12.31 3.11
N ILE A 171 6.85 -13.25 3.63
CA ILE A 171 6.36 -14.60 3.93
C ILE A 171 5.21 -14.57 4.94
N GLY A 172 5.34 -13.77 6.01
CA GLY A 172 4.24 -13.53 6.96
C GLY A 172 2.98 -12.99 6.30
N GLY A 173 3.14 -11.99 5.42
CA GLY A 173 2.04 -11.44 4.63
C GLY A 173 1.39 -12.46 3.71
N GLY A 174 2.19 -13.34 3.10
CA GLY A 174 1.69 -14.48 2.35
C GLY A 174 0.90 -15.44 3.22
N ILE A 175 1.37 -15.79 4.42
CA ILE A 175 0.64 -16.69 5.33
C ILE A 175 -0.75 -16.12 5.68
N GLY A 176 -0.83 -14.84 6.07
CA GLY A 176 -2.13 -14.22 6.32
C GLY A 176 -2.99 -14.13 5.06
N GLY A 177 -2.38 -13.77 3.92
CA GLY A 177 -3.07 -13.71 2.63
C GLY A 177 -3.67 -15.07 2.23
N ALA A 178 -2.95 -16.16 2.52
CA ALA A 178 -3.41 -17.52 2.30
C ALA A 178 -4.62 -17.87 3.16
N VAL A 179 -4.64 -17.43 4.43
CA VAL A 179 -5.79 -17.62 5.32
C VAL A 179 -7.01 -16.87 4.80
N ILE A 180 -6.85 -15.62 4.37
CA ILE A 180 -7.95 -14.83 3.78
C ILE A 180 -8.46 -15.51 2.51
N GLY A 181 -7.55 -15.95 1.63
CA GLY A 181 -7.88 -16.66 0.40
C GLY A 181 -8.52 -18.03 0.63
N LEU A 182 -8.16 -18.72 1.71
CA LEU A 182 -8.74 -20.01 2.11
C LEU A 182 -10.20 -19.85 2.58
N PHE A 183 -10.47 -18.87 3.43
CA PHE A 183 -11.83 -18.62 3.90
C PHE A 183 -12.74 -18.10 2.80
N GLY A 184 -12.21 -17.31 1.88
CA GLY A 184 -12.93 -16.82 0.72
C GLY A 184 -14.03 -15.80 1.05
N GLY A 185 -14.26 -14.88 0.13
CA GLY A 185 -15.34 -13.90 0.24
C GLY A 185 -15.21 -12.95 1.45
N ILE A 186 -14.00 -12.74 1.96
CA ILE A 186 -13.68 -11.68 2.93
C ILE A 186 -13.32 -10.44 2.09
N GLY A 187 -14.21 -9.46 2.05
CA GLY A 187 -14.03 -8.22 1.28
C GLY A 187 -14.21 -6.99 2.15
N ALA A 188 -13.67 -5.86 1.69
CA ALA A 188 -13.88 -4.55 2.31
C ALA A 188 -14.88 -3.71 1.50
N THR A 189 -15.78 -3.00 2.17
CA THR A 189 -16.82 -2.14 1.54
C THR A 189 -16.29 -0.78 1.11
N ALA A 190 -15.13 -0.37 1.61
CA ALA A 190 -14.46 0.87 1.27
C ALA A 190 -12.94 0.68 1.22
N ILE A 191 -12.27 1.60 0.54
CA ILE A 191 -10.80 1.70 0.59
C ILE A 191 -10.46 2.44 1.88
N GLY A 192 -9.62 1.82 2.71
CA GLY A 192 -9.18 2.39 3.97
C GLY A 192 -7.76 1.96 4.31
N PRO A 193 -7.21 2.49 5.41
CA PRO A 193 -5.94 2.03 5.95
C PRO A 193 -6.00 0.52 6.23
N SER A 194 -4.86 -0.15 6.07
CA SER A 194 -4.76 -1.60 6.30
C SER A 194 -4.77 -1.95 7.80
N GLY A 195 -4.23 -3.11 8.18
CA GLY A 195 -4.08 -3.47 9.59
C GLY A 195 -5.40 -3.50 10.37
N VAL A 196 -5.35 -3.17 11.66
CA VAL A 196 -6.52 -3.22 12.54
C VAL A 196 -7.60 -2.22 12.10
N ALA A 197 -7.21 -1.12 11.46
CA ALA A 197 -8.14 -0.09 11.01
C ALA A 197 -9.06 -0.55 9.87
N LEU A 198 -8.74 -1.65 9.17
CA LEU A 198 -9.59 -2.21 8.13
C LEU A 198 -10.77 -3.03 8.68
N ILE A 199 -10.71 -3.49 9.94
CA ILE A 199 -11.72 -4.36 10.56
C ILE A 199 -13.16 -3.82 10.41
N PRO A 200 -13.46 -2.54 10.69
CA PRO A 200 -14.83 -2.02 10.58
C PRO A 200 -15.37 -1.97 9.15
N LEU A 201 -14.48 -2.03 8.15
CA LEU A 201 -14.84 -1.99 6.73
C LEU A 201 -15.07 -3.38 6.14
N ILE A 202 -14.84 -4.45 6.90
CA ILE A 202 -15.04 -5.82 6.41
C ILE A 202 -16.54 -6.11 6.24
N ALA A 203 -16.92 -6.47 5.02
CA ALA A 203 -18.29 -6.71 4.60
C ALA A 203 -18.91 -7.96 5.26
N ASN A 204 -20.24 -8.01 5.28
CA ASN A 204 -21.03 -9.21 5.58
C ASN A 204 -20.74 -9.86 6.95
N GLY A 205 -20.27 -9.08 7.93
CA GLY A 205 -19.95 -9.59 9.27
C GLY A 205 -18.76 -10.54 9.32
N LYS A 206 -17.94 -10.64 8.26
CA LYS A 206 -16.78 -11.54 8.17
C LYS A 206 -15.50 -10.98 8.80
N TRP A 207 -15.62 -9.97 9.65
CA TRP A 207 -14.49 -9.33 10.33
C TRP A 207 -13.63 -10.33 11.13
N TRP A 208 -14.24 -11.38 11.68
CA TRP A 208 -13.54 -12.43 12.41
C TRP A 208 -12.54 -13.18 11.52
N GLY A 209 -12.91 -13.46 10.27
CA GLY A 209 -12.03 -14.15 9.32
C GLY A 209 -10.84 -13.28 8.93
N TYR A 210 -11.08 -11.96 8.81
CA TYR A 210 -10.01 -10.99 8.62
C TYR A 210 -9.05 -10.95 9.81
N VAL A 211 -9.57 -10.94 11.04
CA VAL A 211 -8.75 -10.96 12.27
C VAL A 211 -7.90 -12.22 12.35
N VAL A 212 -8.44 -13.39 11.99
CA VAL A 212 -7.67 -14.65 11.95
C VAL A 212 -6.53 -14.55 10.93
N GLY A 213 -6.79 -14.00 9.74
CA GLY A 213 -5.73 -13.74 8.75
C GLY A 213 -4.68 -12.77 9.27
N LEU A 214 -5.10 -11.69 9.94
CA LEU A 214 -4.21 -10.68 10.53
C LEU A 214 -3.28 -11.29 11.57
N LEU A 215 -3.83 -12.10 12.49
CA LEU A 215 -3.07 -12.81 13.51
C LEU A 215 -2.14 -13.87 12.89
N ALA A 216 -2.58 -14.56 11.85
CA ALA A 216 -1.75 -15.51 11.11
C ALA A 216 -0.56 -14.82 10.42
N ALA A 217 -0.77 -13.62 9.85
CA ALA A 217 0.31 -12.81 9.29
C ALA A 217 1.28 -12.31 10.37
N TYR A 218 0.77 -11.84 11.51
CA TYR A 218 1.60 -11.44 12.65
C TYR A 218 2.46 -12.61 13.14
N ALA A 219 1.85 -13.77 13.34
CA ALA A 219 2.54 -14.98 13.78
C ALA A 219 3.54 -15.47 12.72
N GLY A 220 3.14 -15.51 11.45
CA GLY A 220 3.99 -15.94 10.33
C GLY A 220 5.21 -15.04 10.15
N GLY A 221 4.99 -13.72 10.15
CA GLY A 221 6.08 -12.73 10.07
C GLY A 221 6.99 -12.81 11.29
N PHE A 222 6.41 -12.92 12.49
CA PHE A 222 7.18 -13.10 13.72
C PHE A 222 8.06 -14.34 13.67
N LEU A 223 7.50 -15.52 13.40
CA LEU A 223 8.24 -16.78 13.42
C LEU A 223 9.30 -16.82 12.32
N ALA A 224 8.95 -16.43 11.09
CA ALA A 224 9.89 -16.39 9.98
C ALA A 224 11.06 -15.45 10.28
N THR A 225 10.80 -14.25 10.79
CA THR A 225 11.86 -13.30 11.15
C THR A 225 12.67 -13.78 12.35
N TYR A 226 12.02 -14.27 13.40
CA TYR A 226 12.69 -14.69 14.64
C TYR A 226 13.69 -15.81 14.38
N PHE A 227 13.33 -16.81 13.59
CA PHE A 227 14.21 -17.95 13.30
C PHE A 227 15.18 -17.71 12.16
N PHE A 228 14.78 -17.00 11.10
CA PHE A 228 15.54 -16.93 9.84
C PHE A 228 15.88 -15.50 9.37
N GLY A 229 15.13 -14.50 9.82
CA GLY A 229 15.21 -13.13 9.30
C GLY A 229 16.17 -12.20 10.02
N VAL A 230 16.51 -12.43 11.29
CA VAL A 230 17.36 -11.48 12.05
C VAL A 230 18.83 -11.55 11.64
N PRO A 231 19.42 -10.50 11.05
CA PRO A 231 20.84 -10.48 10.73
C PRO A 231 21.70 -10.31 11.98
N LYS A 232 22.92 -10.85 11.98
CA LYS A 232 23.85 -10.77 13.13
C LYS A 232 24.19 -9.33 13.51
N SER A 233 24.40 -8.47 12.51
CA SER A 233 24.69 -7.04 12.70
C SER A 233 23.60 -6.30 13.48
N ALA A 234 22.33 -6.67 13.30
CA ALA A 234 21.23 -6.03 14.03
C ALA A 234 21.20 -6.41 15.53
N MET A 235 21.93 -7.45 15.95
CA MET A 235 22.01 -7.84 17.37
C MET A 235 23.14 -7.15 18.12
N GLU A 236 24.03 -6.45 17.41
CA GLU A 236 25.13 -5.73 18.02
C GLU A 236 24.60 -4.57 18.89
N PRO A 237 25.19 -4.35 20.08
CA PRO A 237 24.83 -3.22 20.91
C PRO A 237 25.07 -1.90 20.18
N THR A 238 24.17 -0.94 20.37
CA THR A 238 24.33 0.41 19.85
C THR A 238 23.73 1.36 20.87
N GLU A 239 24.43 2.45 21.16
CA GLU A 239 23.93 3.53 22.02
C GLU A 239 23.17 4.58 21.20
N LEU A 240 22.27 5.29 21.86
CA LEU A 240 21.65 6.47 21.27
C LEU A 240 22.66 7.61 21.38
N VAL A 241 22.92 8.30 20.28
CA VAL A 241 23.70 9.53 20.32
C VAL A 241 22.84 10.57 21.06
N SER A 242 23.24 10.95 22.28
CA SER A 242 22.71 12.16 22.90
C SER A 242 23.33 13.35 22.20
N TYR A 243 22.50 14.24 21.66
CA TYR A 243 22.95 15.61 21.42
C TYR A 243 22.81 16.32 22.75
N ASP A 244 23.95 16.61 23.39
CA ASP A 244 23.97 17.46 24.58
C ASP A 244 23.57 18.86 24.13
N ALA A 245 22.47 19.37 24.67
CA ALA A 245 21.93 20.69 24.34
C ALA A 245 22.82 21.85 24.84
N ASP A 246 23.96 21.53 25.46
CA ASP A 246 24.89 22.47 26.09
C ASP A 246 25.99 22.97 25.13
N GLU A 247 26.02 22.52 23.86
CA GLU A 247 27.02 22.93 22.86
C GLU A 247 26.56 24.07 21.93
N PHE A 248 25.43 24.72 22.23
CA PHE A 248 25.06 26.01 21.63
C PHE A 248 25.60 27.15 22.51
N ASP A 249 26.91 27.34 22.50
CA ASP A 249 27.50 28.60 22.94
C ASP A 249 26.98 29.72 22.03
N ALA A 250 26.21 30.64 22.61
CA ALA A 250 25.62 31.80 21.95
C ALA A 250 26.66 32.87 21.52
N GLU A 251 27.91 32.47 21.27
CA GLU A 251 29.03 33.38 21.02
C GLU A 251 29.47 33.42 19.55
N THR A 252 28.90 32.61 18.65
CA THR A 252 29.31 32.56 17.23
C THR A 252 28.36 33.24 16.24
N ILE A 253 27.51 34.19 16.69
CA ILE A 253 26.64 34.99 15.80
C ILE A 253 27.04 36.48 15.77
N VAL A 254 28.14 36.86 16.43
CA VAL A 254 28.66 38.23 16.33
C VAL A 254 30.17 38.18 16.06
N ASP A 255 30.54 37.77 14.85
CA ASP A 255 31.75 38.19 14.16
C ASP A 255 31.58 38.04 12.64
#